data_AF-A0AAJ2FMP4-F1
#
_entry.id   AF-A0AAJ2FMP4-F1
#
_cell.length_a   1.000
_cell.length_b   1.000
_cell.length_c   1.000
_cell.angle_alpha   90.00
_cell.angle_beta   90.00
_cell.angle_gamma   90.00
#
_symmetry.space_group_name_H-M   'P 1'
#
loop_
_entity.id
_entity.type
_entity.pdbx_description
1 polymer ?
#
loop_
_entity_poly.entity_id
_entity_poly.type
_entity_poly.pdbx_seq_one_letter_code
_entity_poly.pdbx_strand_id
1 'polypeptide(L)'
;MFARSKLVPELMVIDLKNSLHFWTSLIGFKIAYERPEAGFAYLDNNGAQIMLEQYAPDDGQWMTGALEAPFGRGINFQITVDLVEPILERLSEVEWPLFRPCADVWYRADAVEVGQREFLVQDPDGYLVRLVESLGERPYSDLSAAEETAYLLRSPANAERLIKSIGSLRAGKTNAGKLIEE
;
A
#
# COMPACT_ATOMS: atom_id res chain seq x y z
N MET A 1 20.66 -19.74 4.08
CA MET A 1 21.00 -18.52 4.84
C MET A 1 19.76 -17.65 4.86
N PHE A 2 19.30 -17.19 6.02
CA PHE A 2 18.15 -16.31 6.11
C PHE A 2 18.50 -14.95 5.46
N ALA A 3 17.80 -14.59 4.39
CA ALA A 3 18.03 -13.33 3.68
C ALA A 3 17.27 -12.21 4.38
N ARG A 4 17.99 -11.20 4.88
CA ARG A 4 17.38 -10.07 5.60
C ARG A 4 17.00 -8.95 4.64
N SER A 5 15.78 -8.46 4.79
CA SER A 5 15.29 -7.26 4.12
C SER A 5 16.04 -6.03 4.61
N LYS A 6 16.19 -5.05 3.71
CA LYS A 6 16.93 -3.81 3.98
C LYS A 6 16.16 -2.85 4.89
N LEU A 7 14.84 -2.93 4.84
CA LEU A 7 13.92 -2.24 5.74
C LEU A 7 13.12 -3.31 6.47
N VAL A 8 13.12 -3.25 7.80
CA VAL A 8 12.38 -4.18 8.67
C VAL A 8 11.77 -3.33 9.78
N PRO A 9 10.47 -3.02 9.70
CA PRO A 9 9.78 -2.33 10.78
C PRO A 9 9.79 -3.20 12.05
N GLU A 10 9.99 -2.55 13.19
CA GLU A 10 9.81 -3.14 14.51
C GLU A 10 8.56 -2.52 15.13
N LEU A 11 7.58 -3.36 15.45
CA LEU A 11 6.30 -2.96 16.01
C LEU A 11 6.28 -3.32 17.49
N MET A 12 6.07 -2.30 18.31
CA MET A 12 5.82 -2.50 19.72
C MET A 12 4.39 -2.96 19.93
N VAL A 13 4.19 -4.05 20.64
CA VAL A 13 2.88 -4.69 20.83
C VAL A 13 2.53 -4.86 22.30
N ILE A 14 1.25 -4.79 22.66
CA ILE A 14 0.83 -4.91 24.07
C ILE A 14 0.95 -6.37 24.54
N ASP A 15 0.48 -7.30 23.71
CA ASP A 15 0.51 -8.74 23.98
C ASP A 15 1.13 -9.45 22.76
N LEU A 16 2.34 -9.98 22.94
CA LEU A 16 3.06 -10.66 21.87
C LEU A 16 2.34 -11.92 21.39
N LYS A 17 1.68 -12.66 22.29
CA LYS A 17 0.98 -13.89 21.93
C LYS A 17 -0.21 -13.60 21.03
N ASN A 18 -1.00 -12.58 21.37
CA ASN A 18 -2.15 -12.16 20.55
C ASN A 18 -1.68 -11.62 19.20
N SER A 19 -0.60 -10.84 19.18
CA SER A 19 0.00 -10.33 17.95
C SER A 19 0.54 -11.47 17.08
N LEU A 20 1.28 -12.41 17.65
CA LEU A 20 1.76 -13.59 16.94
C LEU A 20 0.62 -14.40 16.35
N HIS A 21 -0.50 -14.57 17.06
CA HIS A 21 -1.67 -15.24 16.51
C HIS A 21 -2.20 -14.52 15.27
N PHE A 22 -2.41 -13.21 15.33
CA PHE A 22 -2.83 -12.40 14.17
C PHE A 22 -1.86 -12.55 13.00
N TRP A 23 -0.57 -12.24 13.22
CA TRP A 23 0.42 -12.18 12.15
C TRP A 23 0.70 -13.56 11.53
N THR A 24 0.76 -14.61 12.34
CA THR A 24 1.09 -15.97 11.85
C THR A 24 -0.12 -16.75 11.38
N SER A 25 -1.20 -16.76 12.17
CA SER A 25 -2.34 -17.64 11.92
C SER A 25 -3.35 -17.00 10.96
N LEU A 26 -3.59 -15.69 11.08
CA LEU A 26 -4.54 -15.00 10.22
C LEU A 26 -3.86 -14.50 8.95
N ILE A 27 -2.77 -13.73 9.08
CA ILE A 27 -2.09 -13.14 7.91
C ILE A 27 -1.20 -14.17 7.18
N GLY A 28 -0.57 -15.10 7.90
CA GLY A 28 0.22 -16.18 7.31
C GLY A 28 1.74 -15.98 7.36
N PHE A 29 2.24 -15.04 8.17
CA PHE A 29 3.67 -14.92 8.43
C PHE A 29 4.23 -16.16 9.13
N LYS A 30 5.51 -16.42 8.92
CA LYS A 30 6.26 -17.45 9.64
C LYS A 30 7.22 -16.80 10.62
N ILE A 31 7.39 -17.42 11.78
CA ILE A 31 8.44 -17.04 12.72
C ILE A 31 9.77 -17.49 12.14
N ALA A 32 10.64 -16.54 11.81
CA ALA A 32 12.01 -16.83 11.37
C ALA A 32 12.89 -17.20 12.57
N TYR A 33 12.74 -16.48 13.68
CA TYR A 33 13.30 -16.79 15.00
C TYR A 33 12.64 -15.91 16.05
N GLU A 34 12.73 -16.31 17.32
CA GLU A 34 12.15 -15.61 18.45
C GLU A 34 13.10 -15.63 19.65
N ARG A 35 12.87 -14.70 20.58
CA ARG A 35 13.50 -14.65 21.90
C ARG A 35 12.37 -14.50 22.93
N PRO A 36 11.70 -15.60 23.31
CA PRO A 36 10.56 -15.55 24.22
C PRO A 36 10.92 -14.90 25.57
N GLU A 37 12.15 -15.09 26.03
CA GLU A 37 12.69 -14.47 27.25
C GLU A 37 12.79 -12.95 27.19
N ALA A 38 12.79 -12.38 25.97
CA ALA A 38 12.86 -10.94 25.72
C ALA A 38 11.56 -10.40 25.10
N GLY A 39 10.48 -11.19 25.05
CA GLY A 39 9.22 -10.76 24.43
C GLY A 39 9.37 -10.37 22.96
N PHE A 40 10.23 -11.05 22.19
CA PHE A 40 10.56 -10.67 20.82
C PHE A 40 10.31 -11.79 19.81
N ALA A 41 9.82 -11.43 18.62
CA ALA A 41 9.74 -12.32 17.47
C ALA A 41 10.11 -11.62 16.15
N TYR A 42 10.84 -12.34 15.30
CA TYR A 42 11.15 -11.92 13.94
C TYR A 42 10.32 -12.72 12.95
N LEU A 43 9.52 -12.05 12.14
CA LEU A 43 8.59 -12.67 11.20
C LEU A 43 9.04 -12.48 9.75
N ASP A 44 8.76 -13.48 8.91
CA ASP A 44 9.00 -13.45 7.48
C ASP A 44 7.79 -14.01 6.72
N ASN A 45 7.41 -13.33 5.64
CA ASN A 45 6.49 -13.81 4.64
C ASN A 45 7.08 -13.53 3.26
N ASN A 46 7.80 -14.50 2.71
CA ASN A 46 8.42 -14.42 1.38
C ASN A 46 9.29 -13.16 1.19
N GLY A 47 10.02 -12.74 2.22
CA GLY A 47 10.89 -11.56 2.21
C GLY A 47 10.23 -10.27 2.73
N ALA A 48 8.90 -10.21 2.89
CA ALA A 48 8.30 -9.18 3.74
C ALA A 48 8.60 -9.52 5.20
N GLN A 49 9.32 -8.64 5.90
CA GLN A 49 9.85 -8.92 7.23
C GLN A 49 9.45 -7.85 8.22
N ILE A 50 8.99 -8.29 9.39
CA ILE A 50 8.53 -7.45 10.50
C ILE A 50 9.06 -8.04 11.81
N MET A 51 9.47 -7.17 12.73
CA MET A 51 9.79 -7.55 14.10
C MET A 51 8.65 -7.15 15.03
N LEU A 52 8.34 -8.00 15.99
CA LEU A 52 7.40 -7.71 17.07
C LEU A 52 8.17 -7.72 18.39
N GLU A 53 7.98 -6.67 19.19
CA GLU A 53 8.55 -6.55 20.53
C GLU A 53 7.43 -6.22 21.53
N GLN A 54 7.28 -7.03 22.57
CA GLN A 54 6.29 -6.76 23.61
C GLN A 54 6.67 -5.52 24.39
N TYR A 55 5.70 -4.64 24.64
CA TYR A 55 5.91 -3.46 25.46
C TYR A 55 6.33 -3.85 26.89
N ALA A 56 7.51 -3.37 27.27
CA ALA A 56 8.18 -3.58 28.55
C ALA A 56 8.88 -2.26 28.93
N PRO A 57 8.17 -1.32 29.59
CA PRO A 57 8.67 0.04 29.83
C PRO A 57 9.96 0.11 30.67
N ASP A 58 10.24 -0.93 31.46
CA ASP A 58 11.43 -1.01 32.32
C ASP A 58 12.68 -1.47 31.56
N ASP A 59 12.54 -1.96 30.32
CA ASP A 59 13.63 -2.57 29.53
C ASP A 59 14.36 -1.58 28.61
N GLY A 60 14.17 -0.27 28.80
CA GLY A 60 14.89 0.76 28.04
C GLY A 60 14.51 0.82 26.56
N GLN A 61 13.28 0.43 26.23
CA GLN A 61 12.76 0.38 24.87
C GLN A 61 12.74 1.77 24.19
N TRP A 62 12.84 1.78 22.86
CA TRP A 62 13.02 2.99 22.05
C TRP A 62 11.72 3.79 21.86
N MET A 63 11.24 4.39 22.95
CA MET A 63 10.07 5.25 22.94
C MET A 63 10.45 6.69 22.60
N THR A 64 9.90 7.21 21.51
CA THR A 64 10.07 8.63 21.12
C THR A 64 8.97 9.54 21.70
N GLY A 65 7.93 8.95 22.29
CA GLY A 65 6.77 9.64 22.89
C GLY A 65 5.86 8.66 23.63
N ALA A 66 4.68 9.12 24.04
CA ALA A 66 3.69 8.24 24.67
C ALA A 66 3.12 7.23 23.66
N LEU A 67 2.90 5.99 24.11
CA LEU A 67 2.30 4.92 23.30
C LEU A 67 0.77 4.96 23.47
N GLU A 68 0.06 5.55 22.49
CA GLU A 68 -1.40 5.76 22.54
C GLU A 68 -2.10 4.97 21.44
N ALA A 69 -3.07 4.13 21.82
CA ALA A 69 -3.85 3.34 20.87
C ALA A 69 -4.79 4.20 20.00
N PRO A 70 -5.05 3.81 18.73
CA PRO A 70 -4.37 2.74 17.99
C PRO A 70 -2.90 3.11 17.71
N PHE A 71 -1.99 2.15 17.83
CA PHE A 71 -0.58 2.38 17.55
C PHE A 71 -0.33 2.59 16.04
N GLY A 72 0.82 3.18 15.70
CA GLY A 72 1.20 3.38 14.30
C GLY A 72 0.42 4.48 13.56
N ARG A 73 -0.17 5.45 14.28
CA ARG A 73 -0.96 6.54 13.69
C ARG A 73 -0.18 7.28 12.60
N GLY A 74 -0.76 7.34 11.40
CA GLY A 74 -0.16 8.01 10.23
C GLY A 74 0.70 7.10 9.35
N ILE A 75 0.87 5.83 9.69
CA ILE A 75 1.60 4.83 8.91
C ILE A 75 0.64 3.72 8.46
N ASN A 76 0.88 3.17 7.26
CA ASN A 76 0.36 1.86 6.88
C ASN A 76 1.49 1.02 6.27
N PHE A 77 1.43 -0.30 6.47
CA PHE A 77 2.37 -1.24 5.89
C PHE A 77 1.75 -1.90 4.67
N GLN A 78 2.20 -1.50 3.48
CA GLN A 78 1.86 -2.22 2.26
C GLN A 78 2.70 -3.50 2.18
N ILE A 79 2.04 -4.65 2.17
CA ILE A 79 2.67 -5.97 2.11
C ILE A 79 2.11 -6.70 0.89
N THR A 80 2.97 -6.98 -0.08
CA THR A 80 2.60 -7.81 -1.23
C THR A 80 2.53 -9.27 -0.82
N VAL A 81 1.44 -9.94 -1.16
CA VAL A 81 1.20 -11.37 -0.92
C VAL A 81 0.86 -12.06 -2.23
N ASP A 82 1.04 -13.39 -2.28
CA ASP A 82 0.75 -14.17 -3.48
C ASP A 82 -0.75 -14.16 -3.81
N LEU A 83 -1.61 -14.33 -2.80
CA LEU A 83 -3.07 -14.32 -2.90
C LEU A 83 -3.68 -13.68 -1.67
N VAL A 84 -4.64 -12.76 -1.85
CA VAL A 84 -5.39 -12.19 -0.71
C VAL A 84 -6.53 -13.08 -0.23
N GLU A 85 -7.11 -13.91 -1.11
CA GLU A 85 -8.32 -14.70 -0.82
C GLU A 85 -8.17 -15.61 0.41
N PRO A 86 -7.09 -16.42 0.55
CA PRO A 86 -6.97 -17.30 1.71
C PRO A 86 -6.80 -16.53 3.03
N ILE A 87 -6.30 -15.29 2.98
CA ILE A 87 -6.18 -14.44 4.17
C ILE A 87 -7.56 -13.92 4.56
N LEU A 88 -8.35 -13.47 3.58
CA LEU A 88 -9.74 -13.01 3.79
C LEU A 88 -10.62 -14.12 4.38
N GLU A 89 -10.48 -15.36 3.89
CA GLU A 89 -11.19 -16.52 4.44
C GLU A 89 -10.89 -16.70 5.94
N ARG A 90 -9.60 -16.75 6.32
CA ARG A 90 -9.20 -16.91 7.73
C ARG A 90 -9.65 -15.76 8.62
N LEU A 91 -9.60 -14.52 8.12
CA LEU A 91 -10.10 -13.35 8.85
C LEU A 91 -11.63 -13.42 9.03
N SER A 92 -12.36 -13.85 8.00
CA SER A 92 -13.82 -14.01 8.05
C SER A 92 -14.25 -15.11 9.02
N GLU A 93 -13.51 -16.22 9.11
CA GLU A 93 -13.82 -17.34 10.03
C GLU A 93 -13.85 -16.91 11.50
N VAL A 94 -13.06 -15.89 11.86
CA VAL A 94 -12.98 -15.34 13.22
C VAL A 94 -13.65 -13.98 13.35
N GLU A 95 -14.40 -13.56 12.33
CA GLU A 95 -15.09 -12.26 12.25
C GLU A 95 -14.16 -11.05 12.51
N TRP A 96 -12.90 -11.13 12.07
CA TRP A 96 -11.95 -10.03 12.24
C TRP A 96 -12.33 -8.84 11.35
N PRO A 97 -12.46 -7.62 11.90
CA PRO A 97 -12.94 -6.48 11.15
C PRO A 97 -11.92 -6.01 10.11
N LEU A 98 -12.37 -5.81 8.88
CA LEU A 98 -11.59 -5.11 7.87
C LEU A 98 -11.74 -3.59 8.07
N PHE A 99 -10.62 -2.87 8.06
CA PHE A 99 -10.62 -1.41 8.03
C PHE A 99 -11.13 -0.90 6.68
N ARG A 100 -10.78 -1.60 5.59
CA ARG A 100 -11.32 -1.37 4.25
C ARG A 100 -11.57 -2.71 3.56
N PRO A 101 -12.76 -2.92 2.96
CA PRO A 101 -13.06 -4.17 2.26
C PRO A 101 -12.14 -4.38 1.05
N CYS A 102 -12.05 -5.63 0.61
CA CYS A 102 -11.26 -5.99 -0.57
C CYS A 102 -11.82 -5.36 -1.84
N ALA A 103 -10.95 -4.78 -2.65
CA ALA A 103 -11.29 -4.20 -3.93
C ALA A 103 -10.10 -4.27 -4.91
N ASP A 104 -10.43 -4.31 -6.21
CA ASP A 104 -9.45 -4.11 -7.27
C ASP A 104 -9.30 -2.60 -7.52
N VAL A 105 -8.09 -2.08 -7.36
CA VAL A 105 -7.76 -0.67 -7.52
C VAL A 105 -6.62 -0.52 -8.52
N TRP A 106 -6.71 0.47 -9.40
CA TRP A 106 -5.67 0.80 -10.38
C TRP A 106 -5.07 2.16 -10.03
N TYR A 107 -3.77 2.16 -9.71
CA TYR A 107 -3.04 3.37 -9.36
C TYR A 107 -2.18 3.82 -10.52
N ARG A 108 -2.36 5.07 -10.95
CA ARG A 108 -1.46 5.67 -11.94
C ARG A 108 -0.05 5.74 -11.37
N ALA A 109 0.90 5.18 -12.13
CA ALA A 109 2.33 5.34 -11.96
C ALA A 109 2.90 5.83 -13.30
N ASP A 110 3.08 7.15 -13.42
CA ASP A 110 3.51 7.81 -14.66
C ASP A 110 2.61 7.50 -15.87
N ALA A 111 3.11 6.67 -16.80
CA ALA A 111 2.48 6.28 -18.05
C ALA A 111 1.78 4.91 -17.98
N VAL A 112 1.81 4.25 -16.82
CA VAL A 112 1.13 2.99 -16.56
C VAL A 112 0.16 3.14 -15.39
N GLU A 113 -0.74 2.18 -15.26
CA GLU A 113 -1.48 1.92 -14.04
C GLU A 113 -1.02 0.59 -13.47
N VAL A 114 -0.74 0.58 -12.17
CA VAL A 114 -0.43 -0.63 -11.40
C VAL A 114 -1.73 -1.10 -10.76
N GLY A 115 -2.15 -2.31 -11.14
CA GLY A 115 -3.35 -2.95 -10.61
C GLY A 115 -3.05 -3.69 -9.32
N GLN A 116 -3.88 -3.47 -8.31
CA GLN A 116 -3.76 -4.08 -7.00
C GLN A 116 -5.12 -4.60 -6.57
N ARG A 117 -5.21 -5.88 -6.24
CA ARG A 117 -6.29 -6.37 -5.40
C ARG A 117 -5.87 -6.20 -3.96
N GLU A 118 -6.60 -5.37 -3.23
CA GLU A 118 -6.15 -4.93 -1.92
C GLU A 118 -7.26 -4.83 -0.89
N PHE A 119 -6.89 -4.99 0.38
CA PHE A 119 -7.74 -4.67 1.51
C PHE A 119 -6.89 -4.14 2.67
N LEU A 120 -7.55 -3.50 3.65
CA LEU A 120 -6.88 -3.00 4.84
C LEU A 120 -7.46 -3.64 6.08
N VAL A 121 -6.59 -4.01 7.02
CA VAL A 121 -6.93 -4.59 8.31
C VAL A 121 -6.04 -3.97 9.39
N GLN A 122 -6.57 -3.84 10.60
CA GLN A 122 -5.76 -3.47 11.77
C GLN A 122 -5.33 -4.74 12.51
N ASP A 123 -4.08 -4.75 12.94
CA ASP A 123 -3.61 -5.74 13.90
C ASP A 123 -4.19 -5.48 15.31
N PRO A 124 -3.93 -6.33 16.32
CA PRO A 124 -4.52 -6.19 17.65
C PRO A 124 -4.28 -4.84 18.33
N ASP A 125 -3.14 -4.18 18.05
CA ASP A 125 -2.75 -2.92 18.67
C ASP A 125 -3.09 -1.69 17.78
N GLY A 126 -3.61 -1.93 16.58
CA GLY A 126 -4.15 -0.92 15.68
C GLY A 126 -3.26 -0.53 14.51
N TYR A 127 -2.10 -1.19 14.34
CA TYR A 127 -1.22 -0.95 13.19
C TYR A 127 -1.97 -1.28 11.89
N LEU A 128 -1.95 -0.34 10.94
CA LEU A 128 -2.69 -0.49 9.70
C LEU A 128 -1.88 -1.31 8.67
N VAL A 129 -2.41 -2.47 8.32
CA VAL A 129 -1.81 -3.42 7.37
C VAL A 129 -2.61 -3.40 6.07
N ARG A 130 -1.94 -3.08 4.95
CA ARG A 130 -2.50 -3.08 3.60
C ARG A 130 -1.93 -4.27 2.83
N LEU A 131 -2.76 -5.30 2.65
CA LEU A 131 -2.36 -6.50 1.92
C LEU A 131 -2.71 -6.35 0.45
N VAL A 132 -1.74 -6.68 -0.41
CA VAL A 132 -1.83 -6.44 -1.85
C VAL A 132 -1.48 -7.70 -2.63
N GLU A 133 -2.37 -8.12 -3.52
CA GLU A 133 -2.10 -9.06 -4.60
C GLU A 133 -1.93 -8.24 -5.90
N SER A 134 -0.86 -8.53 -6.67
CA SER A 134 -0.57 -7.81 -7.91
C SER A 134 -1.48 -8.28 -9.04
N LEU A 135 -2.18 -7.35 -9.69
CA LEU A 135 -2.96 -7.59 -10.91
C LEU A 135 -2.16 -7.28 -12.18
N GLY A 136 -0.89 -6.89 -12.03
CA GLY A 136 -0.01 -6.47 -13.12
C GLY A 136 -0.14 -4.99 -13.47
N GLU A 137 0.38 -4.63 -14.64
CA GLU A 137 0.42 -3.26 -15.14
C GLU A 137 -0.35 -3.14 -16.46
N ARG A 138 -0.97 -1.98 -16.69
CA ARG A 138 -1.58 -1.62 -17.97
C ARG A 138 -1.18 -0.20 -18.38
N PRO A 139 -1.18 0.16 -19.68
CA PRO A 139 -0.95 1.54 -20.08
C PRO A 139 -1.98 2.48 -19.45
N TYR A 140 -1.54 3.62 -18.93
CA TYR A 140 -2.45 4.66 -18.47
C TYR A 140 -3.06 5.33 -19.70
N SER A 141 -4.31 5.00 -20.03
CA SER A 141 -5.05 5.76 -21.03
C SER A 141 -5.67 6.97 -20.35
N ASP A 142 -5.12 8.14 -20.62
CA ASP A 142 -5.78 9.40 -20.30
C ASP A 142 -7.02 9.53 -21.21
N LEU A 143 -8.12 8.94 -20.77
CA LEU A 143 -9.40 8.97 -21.48
C LEU A 143 -9.86 10.43 -21.69
N SER A 144 -9.50 11.34 -20.77
CA SER A 144 -9.80 12.76 -20.93
C SER A 144 -9.04 13.38 -22.10
N ALA A 145 -7.74 13.08 -22.26
CA ALA A 145 -6.97 13.52 -23.41
C ALA A 145 -7.46 12.90 -24.73
N ALA A 146 -7.92 11.65 -24.71
CA ALA A 146 -8.49 10.99 -25.88
C ALA A 146 -9.85 11.60 -26.29
N GLU A 147 -10.70 11.94 -25.33
CA GLU A 147 -12.00 12.59 -25.55
C GLU A 147 -11.84 14.04 -26.03
N GLU A 148 -10.90 14.79 -25.45
CA GLU A 148 -10.52 16.14 -25.89
C GLU A 148 -9.92 16.12 -27.31
N THR A 149 -9.02 15.17 -27.59
CA THR A 149 -8.45 15.01 -28.94
C THR A 149 -9.55 14.64 -29.94
N ALA A 150 -10.44 13.71 -29.57
CA ALA A 150 -11.59 13.37 -30.40
C ALA A 150 -12.48 14.61 -30.63
N TYR A 151 -12.78 15.41 -29.61
CA TYR A 151 -13.50 16.69 -29.74
C TYR A 151 -12.84 17.68 -30.69
N LEU A 152 -11.52 17.85 -30.59
CA LEU A 152 -10.78 18.73 -31.50
C LEU A 152 -10.79 18.22 -32.94
N LEU A 153 -10.91 16.90 -33.16
CA LEU A 153 -10.98 16.29 -34.48
C LEU A 153 -12.41 16.14 -35.03
N ARG A 154 -13.45 16.49 -34.26
CA ARG A 154 -14.87 16.40 -34.69
C ARG A 154 -15.25 17.40 -35.78
N SER A 155 -14.46 18.45 -36.03
CA SER A 155 -14.70 19.37 -37.15
C SER A 155 -13.40 19.84 -37.81
N PRO A 156 -13.41 20.12 -39.13
CA PRO A 156 -12.24 20.64 -39.84
C PRO A 156 -11.66 21.91 -39.20
N ALA A 157 -12.52 22.81 -38.72
CA ALA A 157 -12.11 24.06 -38.09
C ALA A 157 -11.38 23.84 -36.75
N ASN A 158 -11.82 22.87 -35.95
CA ASN A 158 -11.15 22.53 -34.69
C ASN A 158 -9.81 21.81 -34.94
N ALA A 159 -9.75 20.95 -35.97
CA ALA A 159 -8.53 20.26 -36.35
C ALA A 159 -7.44 21.24 -36.83
N GLU A 160 -7.83 22.24 -37.63
CA GLU A 160 -6.91 23.32 -38.04
C GLU A 160 -6.38 24.14 -36.86
N ARG A 161 -7.23 24.44 -35.87
CA ARG A 161 -6.81 25.11 -34.63
C ARG A 161 -5.80 24.28 -33.86
N LEU A 162 -6.02 22.97 -33.72
CA LEU A 162 -5.09 22.06 -33.06
C LEU A 162 -3.73 22.02 -33.79
N ILE A 163 -3.73 21.86 -35.13
CA ILE A 163 -2.50 21.85 -35.94
C ILE A 163 -1.71 23.15 -35.76
N LYS A 164 -2.38 24.30 -35.76
CA LYS A 164 -1.74 25.61 -35.56
C LYS A 164 -1.15 25.75 -34.15
N SER A 165 -1.85 25.29 -33.13
CA SER A 165 -1.36 25.28 -31.75
C SER A 165 -0.14 24.36 -31.58
N ILE A 166 -0.17 23.15 -32.14
CA ILE A 166 0.97 22.22 -32.14
C ILE A 166 2.17 22.84 -32.87
N GLY A 167 1.96 23.48 -34.02
CA GLY A 167 3.01 24.18 -34.76
C GLY A 167 3.65 25.31 -33.95
N SER A 168 2.85 26.04 -33.18
CA SER A 168 3.32 27.12 -32.30
C SER A 168 4.11 26.60 -31.10
N LEU A 169 3.66 25.49 -30.50
CA LEU A 169 4.37 24.78 -29.43
C LEU A 169 5.72 24.25 -29.89
N ARG A 170 5.78 23.58 -31.05
CA ARG A 170 7.03 23.08 -31.64
C ARG A 170 8.02 24.19 -31.99
N ALA A 171 7.52 25.38 -32.28
CA ALA A 171 8.34 26.57 -32.53
C ALA A 171 8.79 27.27 -31.23
N GLY A 172 8.45 26.74 -30.04
CA GLY A 172 8.79 27.32 -28.74
C GLY A 172 8.08 28.64 -28.43
N LYS A 173 6.96 28.94 -29.13
CA LYS A 173 6.27 30.23 -29.05
C LYS A 173 5.13 30.27 -28.03
N THR A 174 4.90 29.18 -27.31
CA THR A 174 3.82 29.05 -26.31
C THR A 174 4.34 28.38 -25.05
N ASN A 175 4.11 29.00 -23.89
CA ASN A 175 4.22 28.36 -22.59
C ASN A 175 2.94 27.56 -22.32
N ALA A 176 3.05 26.34 -21.78
CA ALA A 176 1.90 25.56 -21.36
C ALA A 176 1.10 26.35 -20.32
N GLY A 177 -0.09 26.82 -20.70
CA GLY A 177 -1.00 27.49 -19.77
C GLY A 177 -1.47 26.49 -18.72
N LYS A 178 -1.44 26.89 -17.44
CA LYS A 178 -2.11 26.12 -16.38
C LYS A 178 -3.59 25.97 -16.75
N LEU A 179 -4.08 24.74 -16.72
CA LEU A 179 -5.51 24.46 -16.71
C LEU A 179 -6.14 25.23 -15.54
N ILE A 180 -7.14 26.04 -15.84
CA ILE A 180 -8.00 26.66 -14.83
C ILE A 180 -9.02 25.56 -14.50
N GLU A 181 -8.96 25.04 -13.28
CA GLU A 181 -9.97 24.15 -12.73
C GLU A 181 -11.25 24.97 -12.45
N GLU A 182 -12.38 24.54 -12.99
CA GLU A 182 -13.72 24.98 -12.58
C GLU A 182 -14.21 24.18 -11.36
#